data_AF-A0A382GWJ1-F1
#
_entry.id   AF-A0A382GWJ1-F1
#
_cell.length_a   1.000
_cell.length_b   1.000
_cell.length_c   1.000
_cell.angle_alpha   90.00
_cell.angle_beta   90.00
_cell.angle_gamma   90.00
#
_symmetry.space_group_name_H-M   'P 1'
#
loop_
_entity.id
_entity.type
_entity.pdbx_description
1 polymer ?
#
loop_
_entity_poly.entity_id
_entity_poly.type
_entity_poly.pdbx_seq_one_letter_code
_entity_poly.pdbx_strand_id
1 'polypeptide(L)'
;VIRANFFSRSIFHYILIITICSIVYSNTLESPFVFDDKFVIVENPIVKDFGYMVNPSEAKVHKGHFEYESFKHRYIGYLTFALNYWIHKLDVTGYHLVNL
;
A
#
# COMPACT_ATOMS: atom_id res chain seq x y z
N VAL A 1 26.95 37.71 15.81
CA VAL A 1 25.80 36.97 15.22
C VAL A 1 25.83 35.55 15.75
N ILE A 2 24.97 35.22 16.71
CA ILE A 2 24.87 33.87 17.29
C ILE A 2 24.32 32.96 16.19
N ARG A 3 25.13 32.04 15.66
CA ARG A 3 24.63 31.00 14.75
C ARG A 3 23.64 30.16 15.54
N ALA A 4 22.36 30.17 15.13
CA ALA A 4 21.38 29.24 15.66
C ALA A 4 21.92 27.81 15.48
N ASN A 5 22.04 27.08 16.59
CA ASN A 5 22.56 25.72 16.61
C ASN A 5 21.68 24.84 15.71
N PHE A 6 22.27 24.13 14.76
CA PHE A 6 21.54 23.28 13.81
C PHE A 6 20.68 22.24 14.55
N PHE A 7 21.22 21.69 15.62
CA PHE A 7 20.58 20.68 16.46
C PHE A 7 19.39 21.22 17.27
N SER A 8 19.26 22.54 17.47
CA SER A 8 18.13 23.08 18.23
C SER A 8 16.91 23.39 17.36
N ARG A 9 16.99 23.17 16.05
CA ARG A 9 15.88 23.43 15.13
C ARG A 9 14.92 22.25 15.12
N SER A 10 13.62 22.48 15.31
CA SER A 10 12.61 21.41 15.29
C SER A 10 12.63 20.59 13.99
N ILE A 11 12.94 21.22 12.85
CA ILE A 11 13.07 20.51 11.57
C ILE A 11 14.15 19.43 11.59
N PHE A 12 15.26 19.65 12.31
CA PHE A 12 16.30 18.64 12.47
C PHE A 12 15.76 17.42 13.22
N HIS A 13 15.02 17.64 14.31
CA HIS A 13 14.40 16.54 15.07
C HIS A 13 13.38 15.76 14.24
N TYR A 14 12.53 16.43 13.46
CA TYR A 14 11.59 15.74 12.57
C TYR A 14 12.31 14.90 11.52
N ILE A 15 13.33 15.44 10.86
CA ILE A 15 14.13 14.70 9.88
C ILE A 15 14.84 13.51 10.54
N LEU A 16 15.39 13.71 11.73
CA LEU A 16 16.07 12.65 12.48
C LEU A 16 15.11 11.51 12.81
N ILE A 17 13.90 11.82 13.31
CA ILE A 17 12.87 10.82 13.61
C ILE A 17 12.46 10.06 12.34
N ILE A 18 12.16 10.77 11.26
CA ILE A 18 11.79 10.15 9.97
C ILE A 18 12.91 9.22 9.50
N THR A 19 14.16 9.70 9.54
CA THR A 19 15.33 8.92 9.08
C THR A 19 15.51 7.64 9.91
N ILE A 20 15.43 7.74 11.24
CA ILE A 20 15.58 6.58 12.12
C ILE A 20 14.44 5.58 11.87
N CYS A 21 13.18 6.04 11.77
CA CYS A 21 12.05 5.18 11.46
C CYS A 21 12.22 4.48 10.10
N SER A 22 12.61 5.22 9.05
CA SER A 22 12.86 4.65 7.72
C SER A 22 13.95 3.59 7.74
N ILE A 23 15.05 3.80 8.49
CA ILE A 23 16.13 2.80 8.60
C ILE A 23 15.63 1.55 9.30
N VAL A 24 14.94 1.70 10.44
CA VAL A 24 14.46 0.56 11.24
C VAL A 24 13.48 -0.32 10.44
N TYR A 25 12.58 0.28 9.68
CA TYR A 25 11.60 -0.45 8.87
C TYR A 25 12.07 -0.78 7.46
N SER A 26 13.25 -0.33 7.03
CA SER A 26 13.75 -0.65 5.68
C SER A 26 13.85 -2.16 5.42
N ASN A 27 14.07 -2.95 6.47
CA ASN A 27 14.14 -4.40 6.41
C ASN A 27 12.78 -5.09 6.17
N THR A 28 11.65 -4.37 6.34
CA THR A 28 10.31 -4.94 6.10
C THR A 28 9.85 -4.77 4.66
N LEU A 29 10.52 -3.93 3.86
CA LEU A 29 10.10 -3.60 2.49
C LEU A 29 10.07 -4.85 1.58
N GLU A 30 11.01 -5.76 1.77
CA GLU A 30 11.13 -7.01 0.99
C GLU A 30 10.40 -8.21 1.62
N SER A 31 9.65 -7.99 2.71
CA SER A 31 8.88 -9.07 3.34
C SER A 31 7.87 -9.64 2.34
N PRO A 32 7.69 -10.97 2.26
CA PRO A 32 6.73 -11.56 1.32
C PRO A 32 5.28 -11.28 1.75
N PHE A 33 4.35 -11.36 0.80
CA PHE A 33 2.92 -11.38 1.08
C PHE A 33 2.55 -12.61 1.93
N VAL A 34 1.87 -12.38 3.05
CA VAL A 34 1.46 -13.41 4.00
C VAL A 34 0.00 -13.25 4.42
N PHE A 35 -0.62 -14.33 4.88
CA PHE A 35 -2.01 -14.34 5.37
C PHE A 35 -3.00 -13.70 4.37
N ASP A 36 -3.68 -12.64 4.78
CA ASP A 36 -4.73 -11.97 4.03
C ASP A 36 -4.21 -11.31 2.74
N ASP A 37 -2.93 -10.94 2.67
CA ASP A 37 -2.35 -10.33 1.47
C ASP A 37 -2.49 -11.24 0.25
N LYS A 38 -2.43 -12.55 0.47
CA LYS A 38 -2.62 -13.53 -0.60
C LYS A 38 -4.02 -13.40 -1.20
N PHE A 39 -5.04 -13.39 -0.36
CA PHE A 39 -6.43 -13.30 -0.82
C PHE A 39 -6.82 -11.90 -1.29
N VAL A 40 -6.28 -10.84 -0.69
CA VAL A 40 -6.66 -9.46 -1.02
C VAL A 40 -5.92 -8.96 -2.26
N ILE A 41 -4.68 -9.37 -2.48
CA ILE A 41 -3.81 -8.83 -3.53
C ILE A 41 -3.38 -9.92 -4.52
N VAL A 42 -2.73 -10.98 -4.04
CA VAL A 42 -2.04 -11.94 -4.92
C VAL A 42 -3.00 -12.78 -5.74
N GLU A 43 -4.12 -13.19 -5.16
CA GLU A 43 -5.09 -14.10 -5.79
C GLU A 43 -6.33 -13.35 -6.30
N ASN A 44 -6.52 -12.10 -5.87
CA ASN A 44 -7.74 -11.34 -6.12
C ASN A 44 -7.84 -10.86 -7.59
N PRO A 45 -8.76 -11.41 -8.38
CA PRO A 45 -8.92 -10.98 -9.78
C PRO A 45 -9.43 -9.53 -9.89
N ILE A 46 -10.16 -9.03 -8.88
CA ILE A 46 -10.70 -7.67 -8.89
C ILE A 46 -9.57 -6.64 -8.78
N VAL A 47 -8.55 -6.90 -7.97
CA VAL A 47 -7.38 -6.00 -7.82
C VAL A 47 -6.49 -6.04 -9.06
N LYS A 48 -6.43 -7.18 -9.76
CA LYS A 48 -5.55 -7.35 -10.92
C LYS A 48 -6.07 -6.68 -12.19
N ASP A 49 -7.36 -6.41 -12.25
CA ASP A 49 -8.00 -5.73 -13.38
C ASP A 49 -8.51 -4.35 -12.95
N PHE A 50 -7.72 -3.33 -13.33
CA PHE A 50 -8.05 -1.94 -13.04
C PHE A 50 -9.36 -1.48 -13.73
N GLY A 51 -9.83 -2.21 -14.76
CA GLY A 51 -11.13 -1.97 -15.39
C GLY A 51 -12.29 -2.03 -14.40
N TYR A 52 -12.20 -2.90 -13.38
CA TYR A 52 -13.20 -2.96 -12.31
C TYR A 52 -13.22 -1.73 -11.41
N MET A 53 -12.14 -0.94 -11.36
CA MET A 53 -12.18 0.35 -10.67
C MET A 53 -12.94 1.40 -11.50
N VAL A 54 -12.88 1.30 -12.84
CA VAL A 54 -13.60 2.23 -13.73
C VAL A 54 -15.09 1.85 -13.81
N ASN A 55 -15.40 0.55 -13.94
CA ASN A 55 -16.77 0.03 -14.03
C ASN A 55 -17.03 -1.03 -12.93
N PRO A 56 -17.22 -0.62 -11.65
CA PRO A 56 -17.32 -1.56 -10.53
C PRO A 56 -18.38 -2.63 -10.69
N SER A 57 -19.52 -2.34 -11.32
CA SER A 57 -20.60 -3.32 -11.53
C SER A 57 -20.17 -4.56 -12.32
N GLU A 58 -19.12 -4.49 -13.14
CA GLU A 58 -18.62 -5.62 -13.91
C GLU A 58 -17.96 -6.68 -13.01
N ALA A 59 -17.47 -6.29 -11.82
CA ALA A 59 -16.89 -7.21 -10.85
C ALA A 59 -17.92 -8.16 -10.20
N LYS A 60 -19.23 -7.98 -10.45
CA LYS A 60 -20.31 -8.88 -9.97
C LYS A 60 -20.16 -10.33 -10.42
N VAL A 61 -19.34 -10.58 -11.45
CA VAL A 61 -19.00 -11.92 -11.92
C VAL A 61 -18.21 -12.72 -10.87
N HIS A 62 -17.49 -12.03 -9.97
CA HIS A 62 -16.69 -12.64 -8.91
C HIS A 62 -17.56 -12.90 -7.67
N LYS A 63 -17.59 -14.16 -7.23
CA LYS A 63 -18.38 -14.68 -6.10
C LYS A 63 -17.50 -15.48 -5.14
N GLY A 64 -18.00 -15.76 -3.93
CA GLY A 64 -17.26 -16.54 -2.93
C GLY A 64 -16.16 -15.71 -2.27
N HIS A 65 -14.94 -16.23 -2.15
CA HIS A 65 -13.85 -15.56 -1.43
C HIS A 65 -13.40 -14.21 -2.01
N PHE A 66 -13.65 -13.96 -3.31
CA PHE A 66 -13.38 -12.67 -3.98
C PHE A 66 -14.69 -11.89 -4.20
N GLU A 67 -15.55 -11.86 -3.19
CA GLU A 67 -16.92 -11.40 -3.35
C GLU A 67 -17.01 -9.92 -3.72
N TYR A 68 -17.84 -9.64 -4.73
CA TYR A 68 -18.21 -8.31 -5.16
C TYR A 68 -18.67 -7.39 -4.01
N GLU A 69 -19.34 -7.92 -2.98
CA GLU A 69 -19.78 -7.12 -1.83
C GLU A 69 -18.59 -6.63 -1.00
N SER A 70 -17.53 -7.44 -0.80
CA SER A 70 -16.32 -6.97 -0.12
C SER A 70 -15.65 -5.85 -0.91
N PHE A 71 -15.55 -5.99 -2.23
CA PHE A 71 -15.01 -4.95 -3.10
C PHE A 71 -15.84 -3.65 -2.98
N LYS A 72 -17.16 -3.75 -3.07
CA LYS A 72 -18.08 -2.62 -2.98
C LYS A 72 -18.01 -1.90 -1.62
N HIS A 73 -17.91 -2.64 -0.51
CA HIS A 73 -17.78 -2.05 0.83
C HIS A 73 -16.40 -1.46 1.10
N ARG A 74 -15.35 -1.95 0.42
CA ARG A 74 -13.95 -1.52 0.60
C ARG A 74 -13.36 -0.93 -0.67
N TYR A 75 -14.19 -0.24 -1.45
CA TYR A 75 -13.83 0.22 -2.80
C TYR A 75 -12.52 1.02 -2.82
N ILE A 76 -12.34 1.97 -1.89
CA ILE A 76 -11.12 2.77 -1.80
C ILE A 76 -9.89 1.90 -1.51
N GLY A 77 -10.00 0.88 -0.65
CA GLY A 77 -8.89 -0.04 -0.39
C GLY A 77 -8.56 -0.91 -1.60
N TYR A 78 -9.57 -1.38 -2.33
CA TYR A 78 -9.34 -2.09 -3.58
C TYR A 78 -8.73 -1.19 -4.65
N LEU A 79 -9.14 0.08 -4.72
CA LEU A 79 -8.57 1.05 -5.65
C LEU A 79 -7.10 1.31 -5.37
N THR A 80 -6.69 1.47 -4.11
CA THR A 80 -5.26 1.66 -3.78
C THR A 80 -4.45 0.41 -4.11
N PHE A 81 -4.95 -0.79 -3.80
CA PHE A 81 -4.27 -2.04 -4.18
C PHE A 81 -4.23 -2.27 -5.69
N ALA A 82 -5.31 -1.95 -6.42
CA ALA A 82 -5.37 -2.09 -7.87
C ALA A 82 -4.44 -1.10 -8.56
N LEU A 83 -4.34 0.14 -8.06
CA LEU A 83 -3.39 1.13 -8.54
C LEU A 83 -1.95 0.66 -8.28
N ASN A 84 -1.68 0.14 -7.09
CA ASN A 84 -0.36 -0.39 -6.75
C ASN A 84 0.01 -1.58 -7.64
N TYR A 85 -0.92 -2.52 -7.86
CA TYR A 85 -0.73 -3.65 -8.78
C TYR A 85 -0.54 -3.20 -10.24
N TRP A 86 -1.22 -2.14 -10.65
CA TRP A 86 -1.07 -1.60 -11.99
C TRP A 86 0.36 -1.08 -12.24
N ILE A 87 0.95 -0.40 -11.25
CA ILE A 87 2.30 0.19 -11.32
C ILE A 87 3.40 -0.83 -11.02
N HIS A 88 3.28 -1.58 -9.92
CA HIS A 88 4.34 -2.43 -9.35
C HIS A 88 4.09 -3.94 -9.48
N LYS A 89 2.94 -4.36 -10.00
CA LYS A 89 2.54 -5.78 -10.09
C LYS A 89 2.60 -6.46 -8.73
N LEU A 90 3.39 -7.52 -8.56
CA LEU A 90 3.55 -8.22 -7.27
C LEU A 90 4.89 -7.92 -6.61
N ASP A 91 5.56 -6.82 -6.99
CA ASP A 91 6.73 -6.33 -6.25
C ASP A 91 6.29 -5.80 -4.88
N VAL A 92 6.55 -6.58 -3.84
CA VAL A 92 6.18 -6.29 -2.44
C VAL A 92 6.72 -4.94 -1.95
N THR A 93 7.85 -4.49 -2.49
CA THR A 93 8.48 -3.23 -2.12
C THR A 93 7.54 -2.05 -2.34
N GLY A 94 6.82 -2.04 -3.47
CA GLY A 94 5.87 -0.99 -3.80
C GLY A 94 4.66 -0.95 -2.87
N TYR A 95 4.26 -2.11 -2.34
CA TYR A 95 3.16 -2.21 -1.37
C TYR A 95 3.58 -1.75 0.02
N HIS A 96 4.76 -2.14 0.48
CA HIS A 96 5.25 -1.75 1.79
C HIS A 96 5.69 -0.28 1.83
N LEU A 97 6.22 0.27 0.72
CA LEU A 97 6.62 1.69 0.69
C LEU A 97 5.45 2.67 0.89
N VAL A 98 4.24 2.31 0.45
CA VAL A 98 3.06 3.18 0.55
C VAL A 98 2.18 2.91 1.77
N ASN A 99 2.32 1.74 2.39
CA ASN A 99 1.48 1.31 3.52
C ASN A 99 2.20 1.39 4.88
N LEU A 100 3.46 1.78 4.90
CA LEU A 100 4.32 1.91 6.08
C LEU A 100 4.55 3.39 6.43
#